data_AF-A0AA90TG24-F1
#
_entry.id   AF-A0AA90TG24-F1
#
_cell.length_a   1.000
_cell.length_b   1.000
_cell.length_c   1.000
_cell.angle_alpha   90.00
_cell.angle_beta   90.00
_cell.angle_gamma   90.00
#
_symmetry.space_group_name_H-M   'P 1'
#
loop_
_entity.id
_entity.type
_entity.pdbx_description
1 polymer ?
#
loop_
_entity_poly.entity_id
_entity_poly.type
_entity_poly.pdbx_seq_one_letter_code
_entity_poly.pdbx_strand_id
1 'polypeptide(L)'
;MISRLACISVALLALSGCAIHQNVKPVERFDSKVVCIVDNPSVRATFFDAYERALTNKGYEVKKLASGASLVECPLTSTYTATWRWDLAMYMAYADIVVYKNAKPAGKATYDASRGGGNMGKFIGAEKKITELVDQLFPRLAGS
;
A
#
# COMPACT_ATOMS: atom_id res chain seq x y z
N MET A 1 -33.19 37.89 41.90
CA MET A 1 -31.75 38.16 41.63
C MET A 1 -30.93 36.93 42.03
N ILE A 2 -30.76 35.99 41.10
CA ILE A 2 -30.05 34.68 41.19
C ILE A 2 -29.72 34.35 39.72
N SER A 3 -28.58 33.89 39.24
CA SER A 3 -27.22 33.65 39.73
C SER A 3 -26.33 33.50 38.47
N ARG A 4 -25.02 33.70 38.61
CA ARG A 4 -24.02 33.47 37.56
C ARG A 4 -23.83 31.96 37.33
N LEU A 5 -24.07 31.47 36.11
CA LEU A 5 -23.62 30.15 35.63
C LEU A 5 -23.36 30.31 34.11
N ALA A 6 -22.12 30.60 33.71
CA ALA A 6 -21.13 29.61 33.26
C ALA A 6 -21.45 29.01 31.88
N CYS A 7 -21.26 29.78 30.80
CA CYS A 7 -21.07 29.23 29.46
C CYS A 7 -19.58 28.93 29.24
N ILE A 8 -19.08 27.86 29.86
CA ILE A 8 -17.84 27.22 29.42
C ILE A 8 -18.25 26.31 28.26
N SER A 9 -18.30 26.88 27.06
CA SER A 9 -18.54 26.10 25.84
C SER A 9 -17.37 25.16 25.62
N VAL A 10 -17.69 23.87 25.74
CA VAL A 10 -16.85 22.71 25.52
C VAL A 10 -16.18 22.79 24.14
N ALA A 11 -14.91 23.19 24.13
CA ALA A 11 -14.01 22.96 23.00
C ALA A 11 -13.43 21.53 23.11
N LEU A 12 -14.27 20.51 22.95
CA LEU A 12 -13.84 19.13 22.67
C LEU A 12 -14.08 18.82 21.19
N LEU A 13 -13.34 19.48 20.30
CA LEU A 13 -13.09 18.95 18.96
C LEU A 13 -11.73 18.24 19.01
N ALA A 14 -11.75 17.08 19.66
CA ALA A 14 -10.59 16.20 19.77
C ALA A 14 -10.25 15.60 18.39
N LEU A 15 -9.11 16.01 17.83
CA LEU A 15 -8.11 15.13 17.22
C LEU A 15 -8.65 13.97 16.36
N SER A 16 -9.32 14.25 15.24
CA SER A 16 -9.51 13.25 14.16
C SER A 16 -8.23 13.09 13.32
N GLY A 17 -7.07 13.04 13.98
CA GLY A 17 -5.75 12.96 13.35
C GLY A 17 -5.48 11.56 12.78
N CYS A 18 -5.38 11.47 11.45
CA CYS A 18 -4.74 10.40 10.67
C CYS A 18 -5.07 8.96 11.08
N ALA A 19 -6.34 8.55 10.99
CA ALA A 19 -6.75 7.18 11.26
C ALA A 19 -6.30 6.15 10.18
N ILE A 20 -5.81 6.65 9.03
CA ILE A 20 -5.25 5.87 7.92
C ILE A 20 -3.82 6.38 7.69
N HIS A 21 -2.85 5.47 7.69
CA HIS A 21 -1.44 5.76 7.45
C HIS A 21 -1.01 5.19 6.10
N GLN A 22 -0.32 6.00 5.32
CA GLN A 22 0.35 5.58 4.10
C GLN A 22 1.77 6.13 4.14
N ASN A 23 2.75 5.25 3.95
CA ASN A 23 4.16 5.61 3.92
C ASN A 23 4.81 4.95 2.71
N VAL A 24 5.42 5.75 1.85
CA VAL A 24 6.09 5.26 0.65
C VAL A 24 7.51 5.79 0.59
N LYS A 25 8.46 4.88 0.64
CA LYS A 25 9.85 5.10 0.22
C LYS A 25 9.95 4.70 -1.25
N PRO A 26 9.96 5.65 -2.19
CA PRO A 26 10.02 5.35 -3.61
C PRO A 26 11.32 4.64 -3.96
N VAL A 27 11.27 3.88 -5.04
CA VAL A 27 12.45 3.26 -5.62
C VAL A 27 13.32 4.29 -6.36
N GLU A 28 14.63 4.06 -6.33
CA GLU A 28 15.57 4.79 -7.20
C GLU A 28 15.40 4.38 -8.68
N ARG A 29 16.14 5.04 -9.57
CA ARG A 29 16.12 4.70 -11.00
C ARG A 29 16.76 3.33 -11.20
N PHE A 30 16.13 2.49 -12.00
CA PHE A 30 16.68 1.21 -12.42
C PHE A 30 16.63 1.10 -13.93
N ASP A 31 17.64 0.46 -14.51
CA ASP A 31 17.69 0.20 -15.95
C ASP A 31 16.86 -1.04 -16.35
N SER A 32 16.50 -1.88 -15.37
CA SER A 32 15.66 -3.05 -15.59
C SER A 32 14.22 -2.65 -15.90
N LYS A 33 13.67 -3.23 -16.97
CA LYS A 33 12.23 -3.17 -17.29
C LYS A 33 11.43 -4.32 -16.67
N VAL A 34 12.12 -5.31 -16.09
CA VAL A 34 11.50 -6.49 -15.50
C VAL A 34 11.44 -6.35 -13.98
N VAL A 35 10.27 -6.62 -13.41
CA VAL A 35 10.04 -6.76 -11.96
C VAL A 35 9.55 -8.17 -11.69
N CYS A 36 10.30 -8.93 -10.90
CA CYS A 36 9.87 -10.25 -10.46
C CYS A 36 9.10 -10.14 -9.14
N ILE A 37 7.90 -10.69 -9.06
CA ILE A 37 7.07 -10.63 -7.85
C ILE A 37 7.00 -12.03 -7.26
N VAL A 38 7.45 -12.19 -6.02
CA VAL A 38 7.32 -13.43 -5.27
C VAL A 38 5.87 -13.61 -4.84
N ASP A 39 5.24 -14.69 -5.26
CA ASP A 39 3.85 -14.98 -4.95
C ASP A 39 3.64 -15.17 -3.44
N ASN A 40 2.55 -14.58 -2.93
CA ASN A 40 2.09 -14.79 -1.57
C ASN A 40 0.67 -15.39 -1.59
N PRO A 41 0.54 -16.72 -1.50
CA PRO A 41 -0.75 -17.40 -1.60
C PRO A 41 -1.66 -17.13 -0.39
N SER A 42 -1.14 -16.56 0.70
CA SER A 42 -1.96 -16.13 1.85
C SER A 42 -2.73 -14.84 1.57
N VAL A 43 -2.42 -14.15 0.47
CA VAL A 43 -3.08 -12.92 0.04
C VAL A 43 -4.06 -13.22 -1.08
N ARG A 44 -5.17 -12.47 -1.13
CA ARG A 44 -6.19 -12.62 -2.20
C ARG A 44 -5.54 -12.45 -3.58
N ALA A 45 -5.83 -13.36 -4.50
CA ALA A 45 -5.27 -13.34 -5.87
C ALA A 45 -5.47 -12.00 -6.58
N THR A 46 -6.61 -11.34 -6.36
CA THR A 46 -6.93 -10.01 -6.90
C THR A 46 -5.92 -8.93 -6.53
N PHE A 47 -5.17 -9.09 -5.44
CA PHE A 47 -4.07 -8.17 -5.09
C PHE A 47 -2.92 -8.30 -6.09
N PHE A 48 -2.52 -9.53 -6.40
CA PHE A 48 -1.48 -9.78 -7.39
C PHE A 48 -1.91 -9.22 -8.75
N ASP A 49 -3.14 -9.51 -9.19
CA ASP A 49 -3.65 -9.02 -10.47
C ASP A 49 -3.64 -7.48 -10.56
N ALA A 50 -4.03 -6.80 -9.48
CA ALA A 50 -3.99 -5.34 -9.40
C ALA A 50 -2.55 -4.80 -9.37
N TYR A 51 -1.65 -5.48 -8.65
CA TYR A 51 -0.24 -5.08 -8.56
C TYR A 51 0.48 -5.26 -9.91
N GLU A 52 0.27 -6.41 -10.57
CA GLU A 52 0.77 -6.68 -11.91
C GLU A 52 0.26 -5.63 -12.90
N ARG A 53 -1.06 -5.38 -12.93
CA ARG A 53 -1.67 -4.39 -13.81
C ARG A 53 -1.12 -2.98 -13.58
N ALA A 54 -0.94 -2.60 -12.32
CA ALA A 54 -0.38 -1.29 -11.98
C ALA A 54 1.06 -1.15 -12.49
N LEU A 55 1.91 -2.18 -12.35
CA LEU A 55 3.28 -2.17 -12.89
C LEU A 55 3.31 -2.18 -14.42
N THR A 56 2.46 -2.98 -15.07
CA THR A 56 2.40 -3.06 -16.53
C THR A 56 1.93 -1.75 -17.14
N ASN A 57 1.00 -1.04 -16.50
CA ASN A 57 0.57 0.30 -16.92
C ASN A 57 1.71 1.33 -16.88
N LYS A 58 2.75 1.07 -16.09
CA LYS A 58 3.97 1.89 -16.03
C LYS A 58 5.07 1.40 -16.97
N GLY A 59 4.78 0.40 -17.80
CA GLY A 59 5.68 -0.15 -18.81
C GLY A 59 6.62 -1.24 -18.30
N TYR A 60 6.45 -1.72 -17.06
CA TYR A 60 7.25 -2.84 -16.54
C TYR A 60 6.70 -4.19 -17.04
N GLU A 61 7.60 -5.11 -17.37
CA GLU A 61 7.29 -6.53 -17.51
C GLU A 61 7.26 -7.15 -16.11
N VAL A 62 6.22 -7.91 -15.80
CA VAL A 62 6.08 -8.58 -14.51
C VAL A 62 6.31 -10.08 -14.70
N LYS A 63 7.14 -10.66 -13.83
CA LYS A 63 7.34 -12.11 -13.76
C LYS A 63 6.90 -12.61 -12.39
N LYS A 64 5.95 -13.53 -12.36
CA LYS A 64 5.54 -14.19 -11.13
C LYS A 64 6.57 -15.26 -10.75
N LEU A 65 7.15 -15.15 -9.56
CA LEU A 65 7.98 -16.20 -8.96
C LEU A 65 7.17 -17.02 -7.96
N ALA A 66 7.54 -18.29 -7.78
CA ALA A 66 6.88 -19.17 -6.82
C ALA A 66 7.03 -18.65 -5.38
N SER A 67 6.11 -19.03 -4.49
CA SER A 67 6.23 -18.67 -3.08
C SER A 67 7.51 -19.28 -2.48
N GLY A 68 8.26 -18.46 -1.75
CA GLY A 68 9.57 -18.86 -1.21
C GLY A 68 10.75 -18.76 -2.20
N ALA A 69 10.51 -18.26 -3.42
CA ALA A 69 11.56 -17.95 -4.38
C ALA A 69 12.62 -17.01 -3.81
N SER A 70 13.85 -17.14 -4.30
CA SER A 70 14.99 -16.36 -3.83
C SER A 70 14.95 -14.94 -4.38
N LEU A 71 15.28 -13.94 -3.55
CA LEU A 71 15.29 -12.53 -3.95
C LEU A 71 16.38 -12.17 -4.98
N VAL A 72 17.30 -13.10 -5.27
CA VAL A 72 18.34 -12.94 -6.29
C VAL A 72 17.99 -13.60 -7.63
N GLU A 73 16.82 -14.22 -7.78
CA GLU A 73 16.39 -14.79 -9.07
C GLU A 73 16.26 -13.73 -10.17
N CYS A 74 16.01 -12.47 -9.77
CA CYS A 74 15.98 -11.32 -10.67
C CYS A 74 16.72 -10.12 -10.07
N PRO A 75 17.28 -9.22 -10.91
CA PRO A 75 17.91 -7.98 -10.43
C PRO A 75 16.96 -7.08 -9.65
N LEU A 76 15.68 -7.08 -10.02
CA LEU A 76 14.61 -6.39 -9.30
C LEU A 76 13.54 -7.41 -8.90
N THR A 77 13.41 -7.61 -7.58
CA THR A 77 12.43 -8.53 -7.00
C THR A 77 11.51 -7.75 -6.07
N SER A 78 10.25 -8.16 -5.95
CA SER A 78 9.27 -7.56 -5.06
C SER A 78 8.53 -8.62 -4.27
N THR A 79 8.20 -8.30 -3.03
CA THR A 79 7.35 -9.13 -2.15
C THR A 79 6.17 -8.31 -1.69
N TYR A 80 5.04 -8.96 -1.40
CA TYR A 80 3.87 -8.28 -0.87
C TYR A 80 3.18 -9.08 0.24
N THR A 81 2.50 -8.38 1.13
CA THR A 81 1.50 -8.93 2.03
C THR A 81 0.33 -7.96 2.15
N ALA A 82 -0.86 -8.47 2.42
CA ALA A 82 -2.04 -7.65 2.64
C ALA A 82 -3.07 -8.38 3.50
N THR A 83 -3.87 -7.63 4.24
CA THR A 83 -4.98 -8.18 5.02
C THR A 83 -6.28 -7.43 4.74
N TRP A 84 -7.39 -8.16 4.77
CA TRP A 84 -8.73 -7.61 4.63
C TRP A 84 -9.44 -7.72 5.96
N ARG A 85 -10.26 -6.72 6.25
CA ARG A 85 -11.15 -6.74 7.40
C ARG A 85 -12.57 -6.44 6.97
N TRP A 86 -13.50 -6.91 7.78
CA TRP A 86 -14.89 -6.54 7.70
C TRP A 86 -15.17 -5.47 8.75
N ASP A 87 -15.90 -4.44 8.33
CA ASP A 87 -16.62 -3.50 9.17
C ASP A 87 -17.95 -3.27 8.43
N LEU A 88 -18.37 -2.05 8.11
CA LEU A 88 -19.55 -1.80 7.26
C LEU A 88 -19.51 -2.50 5.89
N ALA A 89 -18.32 -2.70 5.33
CA ALA A 89 -18.07 -3.45 4.09
C ALA A 89 -16.67 -4.10 4.13
N MET A 90 -16.40 -5.03 3.22
CA MET A 90 -15.05 -5.59 3.07
C MET A 90 -14.09 -4.53 2.55
N TYR A 91 -12.93 -4.38 3.20
CA TYR A 91 -11.89 -3.47 2.76
C TYR A 91 -10.50 -4.03 2.99
N MET A 92 -9.51 -3.54 2.23
CA MET A 92 -8.10 -3.84 2.45
C MET A 92 -7.62 -3.02 3.65
N ALA A 93 -7.36 -3.66 4.78
CA ALA A 93 -7.00 -2.98 6.01
C ALA A 93 -5.50 -2.70 6.10
N TYR A 94 -4.69 -3.51 5.43
CA TYR A 94 -3.25 -3.38 5.42
C TYR A 94 -2.68 -3.86 4.08
N ALA A 95 -1.64 -3.20 3.60
CA ALA A 95 -0.79 -3.67 2.52
C ALA A 95 0.66 -3.27 2.77
N ASP A 96 1.59 -4.16 2.48
CA ASP A 96 3.03 -3.90 2.48
C ASP A 96 3.61 -4.45 1.19
N ILE A 97 4.31 -3.60 0.45
CA ILE A 97 5.02 -3.93 -0.78
C ILE A 97 6.47 -3.54 -0.57
N VAL A 98 7.41 -4.47 -0.78
CA VAL A 98 8.84 -4.22 -0.62
C VAL A 98 9.55 -4.59 -1.91
N VAL A 99 10.34 -3.66 -2.44
CA VAL A 99 11.14 -3.84 -3.64
C VAL A 99 12.59 -4.01 -3.24
N TYR A 100 13.24 -4.98 -3.85
CA TYR A 100 14.63 -5.34 -3.65
C TYR A 100 15.39 -5.16 -4.96
N LYS A 101 16.59 -4.58 -4.87
CA LYS A 101 17.59 -4.58 -5.94
C LYS A 101 18.73 -5.48 -5.52
N ASN A 102 18.97 -6.57 -6.24
CA ASN A 102 19.99 -7.57 -5.88
C ASN A 102 19.88 -8.02 -4.41
N ALA A 103 18.67 -8.42 -3.99
CA ALA A 103 18.30 -8.80 -2.61
C ALA A 103 18.50 -7.72 -1.51
N LYS A 104 18.81 -6.47 -1.86
CA LYS A 104 18.88 -5.34 -0.92
C LYS A 104 17.60 -4.50 -1.00
N PRO A 105 16.97 -4.12 0.13
CA PRO A 105 15.79 -3.26 0.11
C PRO A 105 16.07 -1.93 -0.61
N ALA A 106 15.27 -1.63 -1.64
CA ALA A 106 15.43 -0.48 -2.52
C ALA A 106 14.22 0.46 -2.53
N GLY A 107 13.04 -0.03 -2.13
CA GLY A 107 11.83 0.77 -1.98
C GLY A 107 10.79 0.01 -1.15
N LYS A 108 9.84 0.74 -0.57
CA LYS A 108 8.76 0.15 0.24
C LYS A 108 7.53 1.04 0.24
N ALA A 109 6.36 0.43 0.11
CA ALA A 109 5.08 1.09 0.31
C ALA A 109 4.29 0.34 1.39
N THR A 110 3.82 1.06 2.41
CA THR A 110 2.97 0.53 3.47
C THR A 110 1.69 1.34 3.53
N TYR A 111 0.57 0.64 3.61
CA TYR A 111 -0.75 1.19 3.84
C TYR A 111 -1.37 0.51 5.05
N ASP A 112 -1.88 1.29 6.01
CA ASP A 112 -2.53 0.81 7.21
C ASP A 112 -3.80 1.64 7.48
N ALA A 113 -4.96 1.01 7.33
CA ALA A 113 -6.27 1.55 7.64
C ALA A 113 -6.93 0.83 8.84
N SER A 114 -6.16 0.07 9.63
CA SER A 114 -6.67 -0.75 10.73
C SER A 114 -7.26 0.07 11.88
N ARG A 115 -6.83 1.32 12.05
CA ARG A 115 -7.31 2.25 13.09
C ARG A 115 -8.27 3.31 12.56
N GLY A 116 -8.76 3.15 11.33
CA GLY A 116 -9.67 4.02 10.57
C GLY A 116 -11.13 4.08 11.05
N GLY A 117 -11.40 4.05 12.36
CA GLY A 117 -12.77 4.05 12.90
C GLY A 117 -13.60 5.24 12.37
N GLY A 118 -14.74 4.97 11.72
CA GLY A 118 -15.61 6.00 11.12
C GLY A 118 -15.08 6.71 9.86
N ASN A 119 -13.85 6.45 9.42
CA ASN A 119 -13.29 7.06 8.22
C ASN A 119 -13.72 6.30 6.96
N MET A 120 -14.63 6.88 6.17
CA MET A 120 -15.13 6.28 4.92
C MET A 120 -14.05 6.08 3.85
N GLY A 121 -12.90 6.77 3.96
CA GLY A 121 -11.76 6.60 3.06
C GLY A 121 -11.12 5.20 3.10
N LYS A 122 -11.43 4.37 4.10
CA LYS A 122 -10.98 2.97 4.14
C LYS A 122 -11.68 2.06 3.13
N PHE A 123 -12.85 2.48 2.61
CA PHE A 123 -13.61 1.73 1.60
C PHE A 123 -13.22 2.08 0.16
N ILE A 124 -12.04 2.69 -0.03
CA ILE A 124 -11.45 2.80 -1.37
C ILE A 124 -11.28 1.39 -1.94
N GLY A 125 -11.66 1.21 -3.21
CA GLY A 125 -11.47 -0.05 -3.92
C GLY A 125 -10.02 -0.50 -3.85
N ALA A 126 -9.78 -1.76 -3.46
CA ALA A 126 -8.45 -2.28 -3.22
C ALA A 126 -7.52 -2.08 -4.43
N GLU A 127 -8.02 -2.33 -5.64
CA GLU A 127 -7.26 -2.09 -6.88
C GLU A 127 -6.82 -0.63 -7.02
N LYS A 128 -7.72 0.34 -6.82
CA LYS A 128 -7.38 1.76 -6.87
C LYS A 128 -6.28 2.11 -5.86
N LYS A 129 -6.38 1.60 -4.63
CA LYS A 129 -5.36 1.85 -3.60
C LYS A 129 -4.03 1.17 -3.93
N ILE A 130 -4.04 -0.06 -4.46
CA ILE A 130 -2.82 -0.75 -4.90
C ILE A 130 -2.13 0.04 -6.01
N THR A 131 -2.88 0.51 -7.02
CA THR A 131 -2.33 1.36 -8.08
C THR A 131 -1.71 2.63 -7.53
N GLU A 132 -2.36 3.31 -6.57
CA GLU A 132 -1.81 4.50 -5.92
C GLU A 132 -0.48 4.22 -5.19
N LEU A 133 -0.39 3.09 -4.46
CA LEU A 133 0.85 2.69 -3.79
C LEU A 133 1.96 2.41 -4.80
N VAL A 134 1.64 1.73 -5.90
CA VAL A 134 2.58 1.41 -6.98
C VAL A 134 3.03 2.68 -7.69
N ASP A 135 2.14 3.64 -7.93
CA ASP A 135 2.49 4.90 -8.56
C ASP A 135 3.47 5.73 -7.74
N GLN A 136 3.26 5.76 -6.42
CA GLN A 136 4.19 6.42 -5.49
C GLN A 136 5.50 5.63 -5.33
N LEU A 137 5.44 4.29 -5.32
CA LEU A 137 6.60 3.44 -5.14
C LEU A 137 7.51 3.42 -6.38
N PHE A 138 6.92 3.45 -7.56
CA PHE A 138 7.59 3.52 -8.85
C PHE A 138 7.24 4.86 -9.52
N PRO A 139 7.86 5.99 -9.14
CA PRO A 139 7.47 7.30 -9.65
C PRO A 139 7.81 7.52 -11.14
N ARG A 140 8.66 6.66 -11.71
CA ARG A 140 9.08 6.72 -13.13
C ARG A 140 8.55 5.52 -13.92
N LEU A 141 8.40 5.71 -15.24
CA LEU A 141 8.09 4.65 -16.19
C LEU A 141 9.30 3.72 -16.38
N ALA A 142 9.06 2.49 -16.82
CA ALA A 142 10.12 1.53 -17.07
C ALA A 142 11.12 2.04 -18.11
N GLY A 143 12.41 1.99 -17.79
CA GLY A 143 13.50 2.42 -18.67
C GLY A 143 13.60 3.93 -18.94
N SER A 144 12.84 4.75 -18.19
CA SER A 144 12.85 6.22 -18.31
C SER A 144 13.78 6.93 -17.34
#